data_AF-A0ABC9Q1D8-F1
#
_entry.id   AF-A0ABC9Q1D8-F1
#
_cell.length_a   1.000
_cell.length_b   1.000
_cell.length_c   1.000
_cell.angle_alpha   90.00
_cell.angle_beta   90.00
_cell.angle_gamma   90.00
#
_symmetry.space_group_name_H-M   'P 1'
#
loop_
_entity.id
_entity.type
_entity.pdbx_description
1 polymer ?
#
loop_
_entity_poly.entity_id
_entity_poly.type
_entity_poly.pdbx_seq_one_letter_code
_entity_poly.pdbx_strand_id
1 'polypeptide(L)'
;MNTKYFLAVGAVASVLILGACGNSNSQDQGNKTEQKTKSEDSNVKTDKTKHLTGTFSSKNGETVEGKAEIKNGKLMLTNYKSSKGPDLYVYLTKNGDIKNGKEIAMVDYDKEKQTFDLKNVDLSKYDEVTIYCKKAHVIFGGAKLK
;
A
#
# COMPACT_ATOMS: atom_id res chain seq x y z
N MET A 1 18.63 -14.65 -46.45
CA MET A 1 18.64 -16.10 -46.17
C MET A 1 18.57 -16.25 -44.65
N ASN A 2 17.54 -16.74 -43.94
CA ASN A 2 16.41 -17.62 -44.27
C ASN A 2 15.28 -17.42 -43.23
N THR A 3 14.18 -16.82 -43.66
CA THR A 3 12.78 -17.29 -43.62
C THR A 3 12.17 -18.17 -42.47
N LYS A 4 10.93 -17.76 -42.09
CA LYS A 4 9.70 -18.52 -41.68
C LYS A 4 9.45 -18.77 -40.18
N TYR A 5 8.51 -18.04 -39.56
CA TYR A 5 7.06 -18.31 -39.34
C TYR A 5 6.79 -19.37 -38.25
N PHE A 6 5.92 -19.05 -37.28
CA PHE A 6 4.63 -19.74 -37.08
C PHE A 6 3.79 -19.04 -35.97
N LEU A 7 2.52 -18.79 -36.31
CA LEU A 7 1.45 -18.31 -35.44
C LEU A 7 0.90 -19.47 -34.59
N ALA A 8 0.43 -19.18 -33.38
CA ALA A 8 -0.64 -19.96 -32.75
C ALA A 8 -1.50 -19.05 -31.86
N VAL A 9 -2.67 -18.70 -32.41
CA VAL A 9 -3.80 -18.07 -31.72
C VAL A 9 -4.46 -19.14 -30.84
N GLY A 10 -4.62 -18.85 -29.56
CA GLY A 10 -5.46 -19.63 -28.64
C GLY A 10 -6.54 -18.74 -28.05
N ALA A 11 -7.68 -18.64 -28.72
CA ALA A 11 -8.89 -18.03 -28.16
C ALA A 11 -9.65 -19.13 -27.40
N VAL A 12 -9.76 -19.00 -26.08
CA VAL A 12 -10.67 -19.82 -25.28
C VAL A 12 -11.83 -18.94 -24.87
N ALA A 13 -12.91 -19.01 -25.63
CA ALA A 13 -14.21 -18.50 -25.25
C ALA A 13 -15.02 -19.67 -24.69
N SER A 14 -15.48 -19.56 -23.44
CA SER A 14 -16.44 -20.51 -22.89
C SER A 14 -17.33 -19.86 -21.83
N VAL A 15 -18.52 -19.50 -22.34
CA VAL A 15 -19.88 -19.59 -21.78
C VAL A 15 -20.21 -18.90 -20.46
N LEU A 16 -21.02 -17.85 -20.57
CA LEU A 16 -21.88 -17.31 -19.51
C LEU A 16 -23.07 -18.27 -19.32
N ILE A 17 -23.21 -18.83 -18.12
CA ILE A 17 -24.46 -19.47 -17.70
C ILE A 17 -25.32 -18.45 -16.95
N LEU A 18 -26.50 -18.15 -17.49
CA LEU A 18 -27.55 -17.40 -16.80
C LEU A 18 -28.46 -18.41 -16.11
N GLY A 19 -28.31 -18.54 -14.79
CA GLY A 19 -29.20 -19.32 -13.93
C GLY A 19 -30.37 -18.47 -13.46
N ALA A 20 -31.58 -18.93 -13.80
CA ALA A 20 -32.87 -18.31 -13.52
C ALA A 20 -33.33 -18.42 -12.05
N CYS A 21 -34.33 -17.61 -11.72
CA CYS A 21 -34.98 -17.40 -10.42
C CYS A 21 -35.59 -18.65 -9.75
N GLY A 22 -35.70 -18.62 -8.41
CA GLY A 22 -36.55 -19.58 -7.68
C GLY A 22 -36.51 -19.53 -6.14
N ASN A 23 -37.36 -18.66 -5.56
CA ASN A 23 -38.24 -18.85 -4.39
C ASN A 23 -37.76 -19.54 -3.07
N SER A 24 -37.78 -18.75 -1.99
CA SER A 24 -38.28 -19.01 -0.61
C SER A 24 -37.77 -20.17 0.28
N ASN A 25 -37.05 -19.73 1.31
CA ASN A 25 -37.13 -20.05 2.75
C ASN A 25 -36.49 -21.33 3.36
N SER A 26 -35.69 -21.05 4.41
CA SER A 26 -35.26 -21.87 5.57
C SER A 26 -34.03 -22.80 5.51
N GLN A 27 -33.00 -22.37 6.27
CA GLN A 27 -31.99 -23.09 7.08
C GLN A 27 -31.29 -24.35 6.52
N ASP A 28 -29.97 -24.26 6.26
CA ASP A 28 -28.88 -24.65 7.19
C ASP A 28 -27.54 -24.86 6.42
N GLN A 29 -26.44 -24.43 7.06
CA GLN A 29 -25.02 -24.80 6.89
C GLN A 29 -24.34 -24.95 5.51
N GLY A 30 -23.20 -24.27 5.34
CA GLY A 30 -22.19 -24.68 4.34
C GLY A 30 -21.19 -23.62 3.88
N ASN A 31 -20.18 -23.34 4.71
CA ASN A 31 -18.77 -23.13 4.35
C ASN A 31 -18.43 -22.22 3.12
N LYS A 32 -18.09 -20.95 3.39
CA LYS A 32 -17.17 -20.15 2.56
C LYS A 32 -16.16 -19.45 3.46
N THR A 33 -14.97 -20.04 3.54
CA THR A 33 -13.81 -19.48 4.24
C THR A 33 -13.19 -18.38 3.41
N GLU A 34 -13.31 -17.15 3.94
CA GLU A 34 -12.32 -16.06 4.04
C GLU A 34 -11.80 -15.43 2.73
N GLN A 35 -11.90 -14.10 2.54
CA GLN A 35 -11.19 -13.14 3.37
C GLN A 35 -12.09 -11.98 3.79
N LYS A 36 -12.54 -12.10 5.04
CA LYS A 36 -13.11 -11.04 5.84
C LYS A 36 -12.04 -9.96 5.99
N THR A 37 -12.17 -8.83 5.29
CA THR A 37 -11.50 -7.61 5.74
C THR A 37 -12.01 -7.37 7.16
N LYS A 38 -11.18 -7.69 8.15
CA LYS A 38 -11.40 -7.28 9.52
C LYS A 38 -11.53 -5.77 9.47
N SER A 39 -12.76 -5.29 9.53
CA SER A 39 -13.06 -4.01 10.14
C SER A 39 -12.40 -4.05 11.51
N GLU A 40 -11.22 -3.43 11.63
CA GLU A 40 -10.67 -3.03 12.92
C GLU A 40 -11.61 -1.93 13.45
N ASP A 41 -12.76 -2.35 13.98
CA ASP A 41 -13.38 -1.60 15.06
C ASP A 41 -12.56 -1.91 16.31
N SER A 42 -11.70 -0.96 16.65
CA SER A 42 -11.00 -0.91 17.92
C SER A 42 -10.67 0.55 18.14
N ASN A 43 -10.86 1.00 19.37
CA ASN A 43 -10.57 2.33 19.89
C ASN A 43 -9.05 2.63 19.85
N VAL A 44 -8.43 2.50 18.67
CA VAL A 44 -7.02 2.75 18.44
C VAL A 44 -6.90 4.22 18.12
N LYS A 45 -6.54 5.00 19.13
CA LYS A 45 -6.13 6.39 18.94
C LYS A 45 -4.65 6.40 18.60
N THR A 46 -4.28 7.17 17.58
CA THR A 46 -2.87 7.42 17.29
C THR A 46 -2.21 8.09 18.49
N ASP A 47 -1.12 7.50 18.97
CA ASP A 47 -0.34 8.06 20.07
C ASP A 47 0.34 9.36 19.62
N LYS A 48 -0.11 10.49 20.20
CA LYS A 48 0.43 11.83 19.89
C LYS A 48 1.72 12.13 20.66
N THR A 49 2.08 11.32 21.66
CA THR A 49 3.28 11.50 22.47
C THR A 49 4.52 10.89 21.80
N LYS A 50 4.33 9.95 20.86
CA LYS A 50 5.44 9.37 20.10
C LYS A 50 6.11 10.42 19.23
N HIS A 51 7.44 10.37 19.27
CA HIS A 51 8.32 11.08 18.36
C HIS A 51 9.26 10.05 17.73
N LEU A 52 9.06 9.76 16.44
CA LEU A 52 9.86 8.79 15.70
C LEU A 52 10.49 9.48 14.49
N THR A 53 11.72 9.12 14.14
CA THR A 53 12.40 9.70 12.98
C THR A 53 13.12 8.66 12.13
N GLY A 54 13.24 8.93 10.84
CA GLY A 54 13.98 8.10 9.91
C GLY A 54 14.49 8.89 8.70
N THR A 55 15.57 8.42 8.10
CA THR A 55 16.09 8.95 6.83
C THR A 55 15.74 7.97 5.72
N PHE A 56 15.25 8.48 4.59
CA PHE A 56 14.93 7.62 3.45
C PHE A 56 16.19 7.01 2.85
N SER A 57 16.05 5.76 2.43
CA SER A 57 17.00 5.06 1.58
C SER A 57 16.28 4.53 0.35
N SER A 58 16.84 4.85 -0.82
CA SER A 58 16.44 4.34 -2.13
C SER A 58 16.40 2.82 -2.18
N LYS A 59 15.44 2.26 -2.93
CA LYS A 59 15.26 0.82 -3.16
C LYS A 59 14.91 0.57 -4.63
N ASN A 60 15.16 -0.64 -5.12
CA ASN A 60 14.73 -1.12 -6.43
C ASN A 60 15.15 -0.24 -7.63
N GLY A 61 16.30 0.44 -7.55
CA GLY A 61 16.79 1.32 -8.62
C GLY A 61 16.10 2.69 -8.69
N GLU A 62 15.15 2.96 -7.80
CA GLU A 62 14.46 4.25 -7.69
C GLU A 62 15.15 5.19 -6.71
N THR A 63 14.89 6.50 -6.84
CA THR A 63 15.45 7.51 -5.94
C THR A 63 14.40 7.94 -4.92
N VAL A 64 14.78 7.92 -3.63
CA VAL A 64 14.06 8.60 -2.55
C VAL A 64 15.08 9.17 -1.56
N GLU A 65 14.94 10.44 -1.24
CA GLU A 65 15.77 11.12 -0.25
C GLU A 65 14.92 11.95 0.72
N GLY A 66 15.58 12.47 1.76
CA GLY A 66 14.95 13.26 2.81
C GLY A 66 14.71 12.48 4.11
N LYS A 67 13.90 13.06 4.98
CA LYS A 67 13.59 12.54 6.30
C LYS A 67 12.09 12.38 6.51
N ALA A 68 11.72 11.35 7.25
CA ALA A 68 10.39 11.16 7.80
C ALA A 68 10.42 11.37 9.31
N GLU A 69 9.45 12.11 9.82
CA GLU A 69 9.27 12.37 11.25
C GLU A 69 7.81 12.14 11.61
N ILE A 70 7.55 11.33 12.63
CA ILE A 70 6.23 11.20 13.23
C ILE A 70 6.24 11.96 14.55
N LYS A 71 5.37 12.96 14.67
CA LYS A 71 5.23 13.78 15.88
C LYS A 71 3.81 14.31 15.99
N ASN A 72 3.25 14.34 17.20
CA ASN A 72 1.91 14.88 17.47
C ASN A 72 0.79 14.24 16.62
N GLY A 73 0.94 12.96 16.26
CA GLY A 73 -0.02 12.25 15.40
C GLY A 73 0.02 12.69 13.92
N LYS A 74 1.12 13.28 13.47
CA LYS A 74 1.36 13.65 12.07
C LYS A 74 2.61 12.98 11.56
N LEU A 75 2.61 12.58 10.29
CA LEU A 75 3.80 12.19 9.55
C LEU A 75 4.25 13.39 8.71
N MET A 76 5.48 13.83 8.93
CA MET A 76 6.12 14.96 8.26
C MET A 76 7.27 14.44 7.39
N LEU A 77 7.26 14.79 6.12
CA LEU A 77 8.38 14.58 5.21
C LEU A 77 9.11 15.91 5.03
N THR A 78 10.44 15.88 5.13
CA THR A 78 11.29 17.08 4.98
C THR A 78 12.49 16.75 4.10
N ASN A 79 12.94 17.74 3.32
CA ASN A 79 13.95 17.54 2.26
C ASN A 79 13.57 16.37 1.34
N TYR A 80 12.26 16.14 1.15
CA TYR A 80 11.75 14.99 0.43
C TYR A 80 11.89 15.20 -1.07
N LYS A 81 12.44 14.20 -1.75
CA LYS A 81 12.46 14.13 -3.20
C LYS A 81 12.44 12.68 -3.61
N SER A 82 11.75 12.38 -4.70
CA SER A 82 11.69 11.03 -5.23
C SER A 82 11.72 11.02 -6.76
N SER A 83 12.11 9.88 -7.34
CA SER A 83 11.81 9.55 -8.74
C SER A 83 10.33 9.83 -9.05
N LYS A 84 10.05 10.29 -10.26
CA LYS A 84 8.67 10.48 -10.70
C LYS A 84 7.97 9.13 -10.84
N GLY A 85 6.90 8.93 -10.07
CA GLY A 85 6.00 7.79 -10.21
C GLY A 85 4.59 8.25 -10.58
N PRO A 86 3.86 7.49 -11.42
CA PRO A 86 2.50 7.87 -11.83
C PRO A 86 1.46 7.74 -10.71
N ASP A 87 1.76 7.08 -9.60
CA ASP A 87 0.81 6.78 -8.51
C ASP A 87 1.53 6.51 -7.18
N LEU A 88 2.21 7.52 -6.63
CA LEU A 88 3.04 7.39 -5.41
C LEU A 88 2.25 7.62 -4.13
N TYR A 89 2.44 6.72 -3.17
CA TYR A 89 1.83 6.80 -1.85
C TYR A 89 2.86 6.57 -0.76
N VAL A 90 2.61 7.19 0.39
CA VAL A 90 3.32 6.93 1.63
C VAL A 90 2.56 5.91 2.48
N TYR A 91 3.29 4.91 2.97
CA TYR A 91 2.80 3.85 3.84
C TYR A 91 3.55 3.84 5.16
N LEU A 92 2.89 3.38 6.22
CA LEU A 92 3.56 2.84 7.39
C LEU A 92 3.62 1.31 7.24
N THR A 93 4.81 0.75 7.34
CA THR A 93 5.04 -0.68 7.16
C THR A 93 5.88 -1.25 8.29
N LYS A 94 5.86 -2.57 8.41
CA LYS A 94 6.81 -3.32 9.22
C LYS A 94 7.80 -3.98 8.27
N ASN A 95 9.07 -3.59 8.33
CA ASN A 95 10.11 -4.16 7.45
C ASN A 95 9.83 -4.04 5.95
N GLY A 96 9.17 -2.96 5.53
CA GLY A 96 8.83 -2.75 4.12
C GLY A 96 7.71 -3.65 3.61
N ASP A 97 7.01 -4.39 4.48
CA ASP A 97 5.87 -5.20 4.09
C ASP A 97 4.68 -4.32 3.70
N ILE A 98 4.51 -4.12 2.39
CA ILE A 98 3.41 -3.35 1.81
C ILE A 98 2.06 -4.07 1.96
N LYS A 99 2.04 -5.41 1.98
CA LYS A 99 0.78 -6.18 2.00
C LYS A 99 0.03 -5.96 3.31
N ASN A 100 0.76 -5.87 4.42
CA ASN A 100 0.23 -5.59 5.75
C ASN A 100 0.44 -4.13 6.18
N GLY A 101 0.89 -3.27 5.26
CA GLY A 101 1.16 -1.86 5.52
C GLY A 101 -0.12 -1.03 5.60
N LYS A 102 -0.05 0.07 6.35
CA LYS A 102 -1.11 1.08 6.39
C LYS A 102 -0.80 2.18 5.41
N GLU A 103 -1.64 2.32 4.39
CA GLU A 103 -1.64 3.48 3.50
C GLU A 103 -1.99 4.75 4.27
N ILE A 104 -1.22 5.81 4.07
CA ILE A 104 -1.46 7.11 4.70
C ILE A 104 -2.08 8.09 3.71
N ALA A 105 -1.38 8.37 2.61
CA ALA A 105 -1.79 9.34 1.61
C ALA A 105 -0.95 9.23 0.34
N MET A 106 -1.42 9.88 -0.73
CA MET A 106 -0.59 10.15 -1.91
C MET A 106 0.54 11.11 -1.55
N VAL A 107 1.69 10.98 -2.21
CA VAL A 107 2.87 11.82 -1.99
C VAL A 107 3.33 12.47 -3.29
N ASP A 108 3.60 13.78 -3.23
CA ASP A 108 4.11 14.55 -4.37
C ASP A 108 5.63 14.34 -4.49
N TYR A 109 6.13 13.84 -5.62
CA TYR A 109 7.55 13.49 -5.78
C TYR A 109 8.52 14.69 -5.74
N ASP A 110 8.01 15.89 -6.05
CA ASP A 110 8.77 17.14 -6.19
C ASP A 110 8.48 18.17 -5.09
N LYS A 111 7.66 17.81 -4.10
CA LYS A 111 7.35 18.68 -2.97
C LYS A 111 8.20 18.32 -1.76
N GLU A 112 9.16 19.20 -1.45
CA GLU A 112 10.15 19.02 -0.41
C GLU A 112 9.57 18.80 1.00
N LYS A 113 8.44 19.44 1.31
CA LYS A 113 7.79 19.39 2.62
C LYS A 113 6.34 18.97 2.49
N GLN A 114 5.99 17.88 3.16
CA GLN A 114 4.64 17.32 3.15
C GLN A 114 4.26 16.86 4.55
N THR A 115 2.99 16.96 4.90
CA THR A 115 2.51 16.59 6.24
C THR A 115 1.17 15.89 6.12
N PHE A 116 1.05 14.75 6.78
CA PHE A 116 -0.10 13.87 6.72
C PHE A 116 -0.60 13.58 8.13
N ASP A 117 -1.91 13.67 8.33
CA ASP A 117 -2.53 13.29 9.60
C ASP A 117 -2.59 11.77 9.75
N LEU A 118 -2.07 11.26 10.86
CA LEU A 118 -2.18 9.85 11.20
C LEU A 118 -3.43 9.67 12.07
N LYS A 119 -4.53 9.28 11.46
CA LYS A 119 -5.82 9.05 12.15
C LYS A 119 -6.02 7.55 12.38
N ASN A 120 -6.23 7.17 13.64
CA ASN A 120 -6.49 5.81 14.07
C ASN A 120 -5.41 4.82 13.59
N VAL A 121 -4.15 5.15 13.88
CA VAL A 121 -2.98 4.35 13.52
C VAL A 121 -2.28 3.88 14.79
N ASP A 122 -2.16 2.56 14.96
CA ASP A 122 -1.29 1.97 15.98
C ASP A 122 0.16 2.01 15.50
N LEU A 123 0.92 3.00 16.00
CA LEU A 123 2.33 3.18 15.66
C LEU A 123 3.25 2.07 16.19
N SER A 124 2.79 1.17 17.06
CA SER A 124 3.59 0.03 17.53
C SER A 124 3.69 -1.10 16.49
N LYS A 125 2.79 -1.12 15.51
CA LYS A 125 2.74 -2.15 14.46
C LYS A 125 3.75 -1.91 13.33
N TYR A 126 4.31 -0.71 13.23
CA TYR A 126 5.10 -0.26 12.08
C TYR A 126 6.46 0.27 12.53
N ASP A 127 7.49 0.03 11.73
CA ASP A 127 8.88 0.45 11.98
C ASP A 127 9.51 1.20 10.79
N GLU A 128 8.74 1.44 9.72
CA GLU A 128 9.24 2.03 8.50
C GLU A 128 8.16 2.90 7.83
N VAL A 129 8.56 4.08 7.36
CA VAL A 129 7.80 4.86 6.38
C VAL A 129 8.26 4.42 4.99
N THR A 130 7.36 3.93 4.15
CA THR A 130 7.69 3.36 2.84
C THR A 130 7.02 4.16 1.73
N ILE A 131 7.79 4.51 0.70
CA ILE A 131 7.25 5.12 -0.53
C ILE A 131 6.99 4.00 -1.53
N TYR A 132 5.74 3.90 -1.98
CA TYR A 132 5.29 2.82 -2.86
C TYR A 132 4.54 3.39 -4.06
N CYS A 133 4.91 2.95 -5.26
CA CYS A 133 4.15 3.21 -6.47
C CYS A 133 3.16 2.07 -6.68
N LYS A 134 1.87 2.33 -6.48
CA LYS A 134 0.83 1.29 -6.62
C LYS A 134 0.74 0.80 -8.06
N LYS A 135 0.71 1.71 -9.02
CA LYS A 135 0.58 1.38 -10.45
C LYS A 135 1.75 0.53 -10.98
N ALA A 136 2.96 0.78 -10.50
CA ALA A 136 4.14 0.01 -10.89
C ALA A 136 4.37 -1.22 -10.00
N HIS A 137 3.69 -1.31 -8.86
CA HIS A 137 3.94 -2.27 -7.80
C HIS A 137 5.38 -2.30 -7.27
N VAL A 138 6.05 -1.14 -7.21
CA VAL A 138 7.46 -1.02 -6.78
C VAL A 138 7.58 -0.14 -5.54
N ILE A 139 8.41 -0.59 -4.59
CA ILE A 139 8.85 0.23 -3.44
C ILE A 139 10.00 1.12 -3.90
N PHE A 140 9.83 2.43 -3.80
CA PHE A 140 10.84 3.38 -4.25
C PHE A 140 11.91 3.59 -3.16
N GLY A 141 11.52 3.48 -1.90
CA GLY A 141 12.43 3.65 -0.77
C GLY A 141 11.72 3.54 0.56
N GLY A 142 12.50 3.55 1.64
CA GLY A 142 11.97 3.49 2.99
C GLY A 142 12.83 4.20 4.02
N ALA A 143 12.20 4.72 5.06
CA ALA A 143 12.83 5.36 6.20
C ALA A 143 12.52 4.56 7.47
N LYS A 144 13.53 3.90 8.03
CA LYS A 144 13.39 3.19 9.31
C LYS A 144 13.18 4.19 10.45
N LEU A 145 12.11 3.99 11.20
CA LEU A 145 11.70 4.81 12.32
C LEU A 145 12.42 4.36 13.60
N LYS A 146 13.05 5.30 14.28
CA LYS A 146 13.71 5.13 15.58
C LYS A 146 13.17 6.14 16.58
#